data_AF-A0A6I2SR66-F1
#
_entry.id   AF-A0A6I2SR66-F1
#
_cell.length_a   1.000
_cell.length_b   1.000
_cell.length_c   1.000
_cell.angle_alpha   90.00
_cell.angle_beta   90.00
_cell.angle_gamma   90.00
#
_symmetry.space_group_name_H-M   'P 1'
#
loop_
_entity.id
_entity.type
_entity.pdbx_description
1 polymer ?
#
loop_
_entity_poly.entity_id
_entity_poly.type
_entity_poly.pdbx_seq_one_letter_code
_entity_poly.pdbx_strand_id
1 'polypeptide(L)'
;MPEKHWIDYVTAVGAVATPLLVLLLTGIGWTIRRNQERQHDLEDKLREKRIEIYNQILEPFIILLTSDMAWQHDKQNKGKDKNDVALGKLLSLDYRRQAFKLALVGSDEVVQAYNDLMQFFFSQEENPQATEEHLKSMLSLLGSFLLQIRKSMGNETSKLTNWQMLEWFITDARKHAKS
;
A
#
# COMPACT_ATOMS: atom_id res chain seq x y z
N MET A 1 62.88 -40.92 14.50
CA MET A 1 61.67 -41.64 14.07
C MET A 1 60.76 -41.67 15.29
N PRO A 2 59.56 -41.05 15.38
CA PRO A 2 58.46 -40.99 14.40
C PRO A 2 57.60 -39.68 14.50
N GLU A 3 57.97 -38.57 13.84
CA GLU A 3 57.21 -37.30 13.98
C GLU A 3 56.39 -36.89 12.75
N LYS A 4 56.46 -37.65 11.64
CA LYS A 4 55.85 -37.24 10.36
C LYS A 4 54.40 -37.66 10.15
N HIS A 5 53.91 -38.71 10.81
CA HIS A 5 52.59 -39.28 10.50
C HIS A 5 51.41 -38.39 10.91
N TRP A 6 51.50 -37.64 12.01
CA TRP A 6 50.36 -36.86 12.49
C TRP A 6 50.03 -35.67 11.58
N ILE A 7 51.05 -35.04 11.00
CA ILE A 7 50.88 -33.95 10.03
C ILE A 7 50.20 -34.47 8.77
N ASP A 8 50.61 -35.64 8.28
CA ASP A 8 50.00 -36.26 7.09
C ASP A 8 48.53 -36.61 7.33
N TYR A 9 48.16 -37.11 8.52
CA TYR A 9 46.75 -37.34 8.90
C TYR A 9 45.94 -36.04 8.96
N VAL A 10 46.47 -34.99 9.58
CA VAL A 10 45.81 -33.68 9.65
C VAL A 10 45.62 -33.09 8.25
N THR A 11 46.61 -33.26 7.38
CA THR A 11 46.56 -32.76 5.99
C THR A 11 45.55 -33.55 5.15
N ALA A 12 45.50 -34.87 5.31
CA ALA A 12 44.53 -35.73 4.64
C ALA A 12 43.09 -35.47 5.12
N VAL A 13 42.90 -35.26 6.43
CA VAL A 13 41.60 -34.86 7.00
C VAL A 13 41.20 -33.48 6.48
N GLY A 14 42.11 -32.51 6.43
CA GLY A 14 41.84 -31.19 5.85
C GLY A 14 41.43 -31.25 4.37
N ALA A 15 42.13 -32.06 3.56
CA ALA A 15 41.86 -32.20 2.14
C ALA A 15 40.46 -32.77 1.83
N VAL A 16 39.89 -33.57 2.73
CA VAL A 16 38.54 -34.15 2.59
C VAL A 16 37.48 -33.29 3.29
N ALA A 17 37.80 -32.75 4.47
CA ALA A 17 36.89 -31.95 5.27
C ALA A 17 36.57 -30.59 4.63
N THR A 18 37.55 -29.93 3.99
CA THR A 18 37.33 -28.61 3.37
C THR A 18 36.30 -28.67 2.23
N PRO A 19 36.39 -29.56 1.22
CA PRO A 19 35.36 -29.68 0.18
C PRO A 19 33.98 -30.06 0.73
N LEU A 20 33.92 -30.94 1.74
CA LEU A 20 32.67 -31.33 2.40
C LEU A 20 32.01 -30.14 3.12
N LEU A 21 32.80 -29.34 3.86
CA LEU A 21 32.31 -28.14 4.52
C LEU A 21 31.83 -27.10 3.50
N VAL A 22 32.56 -26.89 2.41
CA VAL A 22 32.14 -25.95 1.35
C VAL A 22 30.83 -26.40 0.71
N LEU A 23 30.67 -27.68 0.41
CA LEU A 23 29.42 -28.23 -0.12
C LEU A 23 28.27 -28.06 0.87
N LEU A 24 28.50 -28.33 2.16
CA LEU A 24 27.50 -28.19 3.21
C LEU A 24 27.08 -26.72 3.39
N LEU A 25 28.03 -25.79 3.46
CA LEU A 25 27.77 -24.37 3.58
C LEU A 25 27.06 -23.81 2.34
N THR A 26 27.42 -24.29 1.15
CA THR A 26 26.76 -23.90 -0.11
C THR A 26 25.33 -24.43 -0.17
N GLY A 27 25.09 -25.67 0.27
CA GLY A 27 23.76 -26.25 0.39
C GLY A 27 22.86 -25.45 1.33
N ILE A 28 23.36 -25.09 2.51
CA ILE A 28 22.64 -24.25 3.48
C ILE A 28 22.42 -22.83 2.93
N GLY A 29 23.43 -22.22 2.32
CA GLY A 29 23.31 -20.91 1.70
C GLY A 29 22.24 -20.87 0.61
N TRP A 30 22.15 -21.93 -0.20
CA TRP A 30 21.15 -22.04 -1.25
C TRP A 30 19.72 -22.17 -0.72
N THR A 31 19.49 -22.95 0.35
CA THR A 31 18.15 -23.10 0.93
C THR A 31 17.64 -21.81 1.59
N ILE A 32 18.52 -21.09 2.29
CA ILE A 32 18.20 -19.78 2.89
C ILE A 32 17.86 -18.77 1.79
N ARG A 33 18.72 -18.66 0.77
CA ARG A 33 18.51 -17.77 -0.37
C ARG A 33 17.20 -18.06 -1.09
N ARG A 34 16.92 -19.35 -1.36
CA ARG A 34 15.68 -19.76 -2.02
C ARG A 34 14.42 -19.39 -1.23
N ASN A 35 14.49 -19.44 0.11
CA ASN A 35 13.35 -19.06 0.94
C ASN A 35 13.12 -17.54 0.91
N GLN A 36 14.19 -16.74 0.96
CA GLN A 36 14.10 -15.28 0.83
C GLN A 36 13.59 -14.85 -0.55
N GLU A 37 14.13 -15.42 -1.63
CA GLU A 37 13.67 -15.14 -2.99
C GLU A 37 12.19 -15.49 -3.18
N ARG A 38 11.72 -16.61 -2.60
CA ARG A 38 10.31 -16.98 -2.63
C ARG A 38 9.43 -16.00 -1.84
N GLN A 39 9.89 -15.52 -0.70
CA GLN A 39 9.15 -14.52 0.08
C GLN A 39 9.03 -13.20 -0.69
N HIS A 40 10.13 -12.72 -1.27
CA HIS A 40 10.11 -11.51 -2.10
C HIS A 40 9.20 -11.65 -3.33
N ASP A 41 9.24 -12.77 -4.06
CA ASP A 41 8.35 -12.98 -5.21
C ASP A 41 6.86 -13.02 -4.81
N LEU A 42 6.55 -13.57 -3.63
CA LEU A 42 5.19 -13.53 -3.08
C LEU A 42 4.78 -12.10 -2.68
N GLU A 43 5.68 -11.36 -2.04
CA GLU A 43 5.46 -9.96 -1.68
C GLU A 43 5.24 -9.08 -2.91
N ASP A 44 6.02 -9.25 -3.97
CA ASP A 44 5.89 -8.51 -5.23
C ASP A 44 4.54 -8.79 -5.91
N LYS A 45 4.16 -10.07 -6.01
CA LYS A 45 2.83 -10.45 -6.54
C LYS A 45 1.68 -9.90 -5.71
N LEU A 46 1.82 -9.89 -4.38
CA LEU A 46 0.82 -9.29 -3.50
C LEU A 46 0.78 -7.77 -3.67
N ARG A 47 1.95 -7.14 -3.82
CA ARG A 47 2.07 -5.70 -4.02
C ARG A 47 1.38 -5.25 -5.30
N GLU A 48 1.58 -5.94 -6.42
CA GLU A 48 0.87 -5.66 -7.67
C GLU A 48 -0.65 -5.74 -7.50
N LYS A 49 -1.14 -6.81 -6.85
CA LYS A 49 -2.57 -6.96 -6.54
C LYS A 49 -3.11 -5.85 -5.64
N ARG A 50 -2.32 -5.42 -4.64
CA ARG A 50 -2.68 -4.29 -3.77
C ARG A 50 -2.83 -3.00 -4.55
N ILE A 51 -1.90 -2.69 -5.47
CA ILE A 51 -2.00 -1.49 -6.33
C ILE A 51 -3.30 -1.49 -7.11
N GLU A 52 -3.66 -2.62 -7.72
CA GLU A 52 -4.90 -2.73 -8.49
C GLU A 52 -6.13 -2.44 -7.61
N ILE A 53 -6.19 -3.04 -6.42
CA ILE A 53 -7.29 -2.83 -5.46
C ILE A 53 -7.32 -1.38 -5.01
N TYR A 54 -6.17 -0.79 -4.65
CA TYR A 54 -6.08 0.60 -4.23
C TYR A 54 -6.57 1.55 -5.31
N ASN A 55 -6.20 1.34 -6.57
CA ASN A 55 -6.67 2.17 -7.68
C ASN A 55 -8.20 2.12 -7.83
N GLN A 56 -8.79 0.92 -7.72
CA GLN A 56 -10.25 0.75 -7.83
C GLN A 56 -10.99 1.35 -6.63
N ILE A 57 -10.41 1.31 -5.44
CA ILE A 57 -10.97 1.96 -4.24
C ILE A 57 -10.83 3.48 -4.29
N LEU A 58 -9.73 3.99 -4.85
CA LEU A 58 -9.49 5.43 -4.92
C LEU A 58 -10.29 6.12 -6.04
N GLU A 59 -10.73 5.37 -7.05
CA GLU A 59 -11.38 5.92 -8.24
C GLU A 59 -12.58 6.86 -7.93
N PRO A 60 -13.56 6.51 -7.07
CA PRO A 60 -14.67 7.41 -6.78
C PRO A 60 -14.21 8.73 -6.13
N PHE A 61 -13.18 8.69 -5.29
CA PHE A 61 -12.62 9.88 -4.65
C PHE A 61 -11.86 10.76 -5.65
N ILE A 62 -11.12 10.15 -6.57
CA ILE A 62 -10.46 10.86 -7.68
C ILE A 62 -11.51 11.59 -8.52
N ILE A 63 -12.65 10.95 -8.81
CA ILE A 63 -13.73 11.57 -9.55
C ILE A 63 -14.32 12.74 -8.75
N LEU A 64 -14.69 12.55 -7.48
CA LEU A 64 -15.29 13.61 -6.64
C LEU A 64 -14.41 14.86 -6.55
N LEU A 65 -13.11 14.66 -6.40
CA LEU A 65 -12.16 15.73 -6.16
C LEU A 65 -11.60 16.34 -7.47
N THR A 66 -11.90 15.77 -8.63
CA THR A 66 -11.60 16.38 -9.94
C THR A 66 -12.44 17.64 -10.13
N SER A 67 -11.85 18.72 -10.65
CA SER A 67 -12.62 19.95 -10.92
C SER A 67 -13.65 19.75 -12.04
N ASP A 68 -14.78 20.46 -11.98
CA ASP A 68 -15.84 20.31 -12.99
C ASP A 68 -15.36 20.73 -14.39
N MET A 69 -14.44 21.70 -14.46
CA MET A 69 -13.78 22.09 -15.70
C MET A 69 -12.98 20.94 -16.32
N ALA A 70 -12.15 20.26 -15.51
CA ALA A 70 -11.36 19.13 -15.98
C ALA A 70 -12.25 17.93 -16.36
N TRP A 71 -13.30 17.68 -15.58
CA TRP A 71 -14.28 16.63 -15.85
C TRP A 71 -14.99 16.81 -17.19
N GLN A 72 -15.51 18.02 -17.47
CA GLN A 72 -16.26 18.29 -18.71
C GLN A 72 -15.38 18.39 -19.95
N HIS A 73 -14.06 18.61 -19.80
CA HIS A 73 -13.13 18.64 -20.92
C HIS A 73 -12.86 17.24 -21.50
N ASP A 74 -13.04 16.18 -20.72
CA ASP A 74 -12.93 14.81 -21.20
C ASP A 74 -14.16 14.43 -22.06
N LYS A 75 -13.90 14.01 -23.30
CA LYS A 75 -14.93 13.58 -24.26
C LYS A 75 -15.79 12.43 -23.71
N GLN A 76 -15.25 11.57 -22.85
CA GLN A 76 -15.97 10.43 -22.27
C GLN A 76 -16.90 10.83 -21.11
N ASN A 77 -16.68 12.00 -20.53
CA ASN A 77 -17.39 12.48 -19.34
C ASN A 77 -18.35 13.64 -19.64
N LYS A 78 -18.25 14.23 -20.84
CA LYS A 78 -19.09 15.32 -21.29
C LYS A 78 -20.59 15.00 -21.11
N GLY A 79 -21.30 15.88 -20.40
CA GLY A 79 -22.74 15.74 -20.15
C GLY A 79 -23.11 14.75 -19.04
N LYS A 80 -22.13 14.18 -18.32
CA LYS A 80 -22.37 13.41 -17.10
C LYS A 80 -22.15 14.29 -15.88
N ASP A 81 -23.01 14.14 -14.88
CA ASP A 81 -22.75 14.71 -13.55
C ASP A 81 -21.67 13.90 -12.83
N LYS A 82 -20.66 14.59 -12.33
CA LYS A 82 -19.49 13.98 -11.68
C LYS A 82 -19.86 13.34 -10.35
N ASN A 83 -20.74 13.99 -9.59
CA ASN A 83 -21.17 13.51 -8.27
C ASN A 83 -22.01 12.26 -8.43
N ASP A 84 -22.93 12.23 -9.40
CA ASP A 84 -23.75 11.05 -9.71
C ASP A 84 -22.88 9.85 -10.13
N VAL A 85 -21.86 10.08 -10.98
CA VAL A 85 -20.94 9.02 -11.42
C VAL A 85 -20.12 8.49 -10.26
N ALA A 86 -19.56 9.38 -9.43
CA ALA A 86 -18.77 8.96 -8.28
C ALA A 86 -19.61 8.21 -7.24
N LEU A 87 -20.80 8.73 -6.92
CA LEU A 87 -21.71 8.10 -5.98
C LEU A 87 -22.18 6.73 -6.50
N GLY A 88 -22.52 6.65 -7.79
CA GLY A 88 -22.88 5.39 -8.44
C GLY A 88 -21.77 4.35 -8.36
N LYS A 89 -20.50 4.75 -8.52
CA LYS A 89 -19.36 3.85 -8.32
C LYS A 89 -19.20 3.43 -6.86
N LEU A 90 -19.26 4.36 -5.91
CA LEU A 90 -19.08 4.08 -4.48
C LEU A 90 -20.18 3.14 -3.94
N LEU A 91 -21.40 3.26 -4.44
CA LEU A 91 -22.53 2.39 -4.07
C LEU A 91 -22.56 1.05 -4.82
N SER A 92 -21.71 0.87 -5.83
CA SER A 92 -21.71 -0.32 -6.67
C SER A 92 -21.29 -1.59 -5.91
N LEU A 93 -21.79 -2.74 -6.37
CA LEU A 93 -21.35 -4.04 -5.88
C LEU A 93 -19.84 -4.26 -6.13
N ASP A 94 -19.33 -3.74 -7.24
CA ASP A 94 -17.92 -3.88 -7.59
C ASP A 94 -17.03 -3.13 -6.60
N TYR A 95 -17.39 -1.90 -6.22
CA TYR A 95 -16.66 -1.17 -5.18
C TYR A 95 -16.67 -1.93 -3.84
N ARG A 96 -17.83 -2.45 -3.42
CA ARG A 96 -17.93 -3.29 -2.22
C ARG A 96 -17.04 -4.52 -2.30
N ARG A 97 -16.99 -5.20 -3.44
CA ARG A 97 -16.08 -6.35 -3.66
C ARG A 97 -14.62 -5.94 -3.50
N GLN A 98 -14.22 -4.77 -4.01
CA GLN A 98 -12.85 -4.28 -3.83
C GLN A 98 -12.57 -3.91 -2.37
N ALA A 99 -13.56 -3.36 -1.65
CA ALA A 99 -13.41 -3.01 -0.24
C ALA A 99 -13.20 -4.26 0.61
N PHE A 100 -13.92 -5.34 0.30
CA PHE A 100 -13.66 -6.65 0.92
C PHE A 100 -12.26 -7.18 0.61
N LYS A 101 -11.79 -7.08 -0.64
CA LYS A 101 -10.42 -7.50 -0.97
C LYS A 101 -9.38 -6.65 -0.24
N LEU A 102 -9.59 -5.33 -0.15
CA LEU A 102 -8.74 -4.41 0.61
C LEU A 102 -8.58 -4.88 2.06
N ALA A 103 -9.67 -5.27 2.71
CA ALA A 103 -9.64 -5.80 4.08
C ALA A 103 -8.85 -7.12 4.22
N LEU A 104 -8.71 -7.90 3.15
CA LEU A 104 -8.00 -9.18 3.16
C LEU A 104 -6.50 -9.04 2.83
N VAL A 105 -6.11 -8.04 2.04
CA VAL A 105 -4.72 -7.93 1.53
C VAL A 105 -4.00 -6.66 1.91
N GLY A 106 -4.72 -5.62 2.36
CA GLY A 106 -4.13 -4.38 2.86
C GLY A 106 -3.37 -4.60 4.17
N SER A 107 -2.44 -3.70 4.50
CA SER A 107 -1.85 -3.71 5.84
C SER A 107 -2.87 -3.23 6.86
N ASP A 108 -2.67 -3.59 8.12
CA ASP A 108 -3.59 -3.23 9.21
C ASP A 108 -3.86 -1.73 9.27
N GLU A 109 -2.84 -0.90 9.07
CA GLU A 109 -2.96 0.56 9.06
C GLU A 109 -3.77 1.09 7.87
N VAL A 110 -3.65 0.44 6.71
CA VAL A 110 -4.43 0.78 5.52
C VAL A 110 -5.89 0.45 5.74
N VAL A 111 -6.17 -0.75 6.27
CA VAL A 111 -7.54 -1.20 6.57
C VAL A 111 -8.17 -0.29 7.63
N GLN A 112 -7.42 0.06 8.67
CA GLN A 112 -7.89 0.98 9.71
C GLN A 112 -8.22 2.36 9.13
N ALA A 113 -7.30 2.98 8.37
CA ALA A 113 -7.54 4.30 7.78
C ALA A 113 -8.72 4.30 6.78
N TYR A 114 -8.90 3.20 6.04
CA TYR A 114 -10.07 3.02 5.18
C TYR A 114 -11.38 2.94 5.98
N ASN A 115 -11.37 2.16 7.06
CA ASN A 115 -12.53 2.03 7.93
C ASN A 115 -12.90 3.37 8.57
N ASP A 116 -11.92 4.12 9.07
CA ASP A 116 -12.14 5.45 9.65
C ASP A 116 -12.79 6.41 8.63
N LEU A 117 -12.29 6.40 7.39
CA LEU A 117 -12.86 7.17 6.29
C LEU A 117 -14.31 6.77 5.98
N MET A 118 -14.59 5.46 5.84
CA MET A 118 -15.92 4.99 5.50
C MET A 118 -16.94 5.14 6.64
N GLN A 119 -16.50 4.94 7.90
CA GLN A 119 -17.33 5.21 9.08
C GLN A 119 -17.71 6.69 9.18
N PHE A 120 -16.79 7.59 8.78
CA PHE A 120 -17.13 9.00 8.67
C PHE A 120 -18.28 9.22 7.67
N PHE A 121 -18.26 8.60 6.48
CA PHE A 121 -19.38 8.75 5.53
C PHE A 121 -20.71 8.20 6.08
N PHE A 122 -20.70 7.00 6.68
CA PHE A 122 -21.93 6.39 7.19
C PHE A 122 -22.52 7.13 8.38
N SER A 123 -21.69 7.68 9.28
CA SER A 123 -22.18 8.48 10.41
C SER A 123 -22.79 9.82 9.99
N GLN A 124 -22.46 10.33 8.80
CA GLN A 124 -23.00 11.59 8.27
C GLN A 124 -24.34 11.41 7.54
N GLU A 125 -24.70 10.19 7.10
CA GLU A 125 -26.05 9.91 6.57
C GLU A 125 -27.14 10.17 7.62
N GLU A 126 -26.81 10.04 8.91
CA GLU A 126 -27.73 10.28 10.02
C GLU A 126 -27.93 11.79 10.32
N ASN A 127 -27.00 12.66 9.89
CA ASN A 127 -27.06 14.10 10.13
C ASN A 127 -26.54 14.92 8.92
N PRO A 128 -27.39 15.17 7.90
CA PRO A 128 -26.96 15.58 6.55
C PRO A 128 -26.48 17.04 6.41
N GLN A 129 -26.17 17.75 7.49
CA GLN A 129 -25.62 19.10 7.36
C GLN A 129 -24.14 19.04 6.99
N ALA A 130 -23.85 19.26 5.71
CA ALA A 130 -22.48 19.44 5.22
C ALA A 130 -21.91 20.76 5.74
N THR A 131 -21.15 20.69 6.84
CA THR A 131 -20.40 21.83 7.37
C THR A 131 -18.98 21.85 6.79
N GLU A 132 -18.33 23.01 6.82
CA GLU A 132 -16.92 23.13 6.44
C GLU A 132 -16.02 22.21 7.29
N GLU A 133 -16.37 22.01 8.56
CA GLU A 133 -15.67 21.12 9.47
C GLU A 133 -15.81 19.64 9.06
N HIS A 134 -16.98 19.23 8.58
CA HIS A 134 -17.19 17.91 8.01
C HIS A 134 -16.33 17.69 6.76
N LEU A 135 -16.29 18.68 5.86
CA LEU A 135 -15.45 18.61 4.67
C LEU A 135 -13.96 18.51 5.03
N LYS A 136 -13.50 19.32 6.00
CA LYS A 136 -12.11 19.27 6.50
C LYS A 136 -11.80 17.90 7.11
N SER A 137 -12.72 17.34 7.89
CA SER A 137 -12.55 16.02 8.51
C SER A 137 -12.47 14.90 7.47
N MET A 138 -13.35 14.92 6.47
CA MET A 138 -13.34 13.98 5.35
C MET A 138 -12.00 14.03 4.58
N LEU A 139 -11.53 15.24 4.24
CA LEU A 139 -10.25 15.42 3.54
C LEU A 139 -9.07 14.94 4.40
N SER A 140 -9.08 15.23 5.70
CA SER A 140 -8.07 14.74 6.64
C SER A 140 -7.99 13.21 6.65
N LEU A 141 -9.14 12.53 6.70
CA LEU A 141 -9.25 11.06 6.67
C LEU A 141 -8.79 10.47 5.34
N LEU A 142 -9.19 11.07 4.22
CA LEU A 142 -8.74 10.65 2.89
C LEU A 142 -7.22 10.80 2.73
N GLY A 143 -6.66 11.92 3.21
CA GLY A 143 -5.21 12.14 3.22
C GLY A 143 -4.47 11.10 4.08
N SER A 144 -5.04 10.71 5.22
CA SER A 144 -4.50 9.65 6.08
C SER A 144 -4.53 8.30 5.38
N PHE A 145 -5.63 7.96 4.70
CA PHE A 145 -5.74 6.73 3.92
C PHE A 145 -4.69 6.66 2.79
N LEU A 146 -4.51 7.74 2.03
CA LEU A 146 -3.46 7.84 1.00
C LEU A 146 -2.05 7.70 1.58
N LEU A 147 -1.80 8.27 2.77
CA LEU A 147 -0.51 8.16 3.44
C LEU A 147 -0.22 6.71 3.85
N GLN A 148 -1.21 5.99 4.39
CA GLN A 148 -1.04 4.58 4.76
C GLN A 148 -0.84 3.70 3.55
N ILE A 149 -1.58 3.93 2.45
CA ILE A 149 -1.33 3.26 1.17
C ILE A 149 0.13 3.48 0.75
N ARG A 150 0.62 4.73 0.75
CA ARG A 150 1.99 5.06 0.38
C ARG A 150 3.03 4.32 1.23
N LYS A 151 2.81 4.23 2.54
CA LYS A 151 3.66 3.49 3.49
C LYS A 151 3.66 1.99 3.20
N SER A 152 2.49 1.38 3.02
CA SER A 152 2.34 -0.05 2.66
C SER A 152 3.00 -0.42 1.32
N MET A 153 3.27 0.59 0.50
CA MET A 153 3.99 0.48 -0.76
C MET A 153 5.51 0.70 -0.62
N GLY A 154 6.08 0.59 0.58
CA GLY A 154 7.53 0.63 0.82
C GLY A 154 8.08 2.02 1.15
N ASN A 155 7.23 2.99 1.47
CA ASN A 155 7.65 4.32 1.95
C ASN A 155 7.35 4.49 3.46
N GLU A 156 7.73 3.49 4.27
CA GLU A 156 7.38 3.43 5.70
C GLU A 156 7.84 4.66 6.49
N THR A 157 9.01 5.20 6.13
CA THR A 157 9.63 6.38 6.77
C THR A 157 9.17 7.71 6.18
N SER A 158 8.03 7.73 5.47
CA SER A 158 7.46 8.94 4.90
C SER A 158 7.32 10.04 5.96
N LYS A 159 7.89 11.21 5.66
CA LYS A 159 7.75 12.43 6.47
C LYS A 159 6.56 13.29 6.06
N LEU A 160 5.79 12.85 5.06
CA LEU A 160 4.62 13.56 4.59
C LEU A 160 3.49 13.43 5.60
N THR A 161 2.77 14.53 5.82
CA THR A 161 1.50 14.55 6.56
C THR A 161 0.33 14.15 5.67
N ASN A 162 -0.81 13.84 6.28
CA ASN A 162 -2.06 13.57 5.57
C ASN A 162 -2.48 14.73 4.65
N TRP A 163 -2.32 15.99 5.09
CA TRP A 163 -2.61 17.16 4.26
C TRP A 163 -1.63 17.32 3.09
N GLN A 164 -0.35 17.01 3.31
CA GLN A 164 0.66 17.03 2.24
C GLN A 164 0.38 16.02 1.14
N MET A 165 -0.30 14.90 1.44
CA MET A 165 -0.74 13.94 0.44
C MET A 165 -1.79 14.52 -0.53
N LEU A 166 -2.51 15.56 -0.12
CA LEU A 166 -3.59 16.19 -0.87
C LEU A 166 -3.19 17.54 -1.49
N GLU A 167 -2.02 18.09 -1.17
CA GLU A 167 -1.60 19.45 -1.56
C GLU A 167 -1.66 19.74 -3.07
N TRP A 168 -1.42 18.73 -3.90
CA TRP A 168 -1.45 18.87 -5.35
C TRP A 168 -2.87 18.89 -5.92
N PHE A 169 -3.87 18.50 -5.13
CA PHE A 169 -5.25 18.29 -5.59
C PHE A 169 -6.27 19.23 -4.95
N ILE A 170 -5.98 19.82 -3.78
CA ILE A 170 -6.85 20.78 -3.10
C ILE A 170 -6.14 22.12 -2.89
N THR A 171 -6.85 23.22 -3.15
CA THR A 171 -6.30 24.59 -3.09
C THR A 171 -5.84 25.02 -1.69
N ASP A 172 -6.51 24.51 -0.64
CA ASP A 172 -6.37 25.02 0.73
C ASP A 172 -5.66 24.05 1.69
N ALA A 173 -5.08 22.95 1.19
CA ALA A 173 -4.33 21.98 2.00
C ALA A 173 -3.30 22.64 2.92
N ARG A 174 -2.54 23.61 2.39
CA ARG A 174 -1.46 24.29 3.10
C ARG A 174 -1.95 25.19 4.24
N LYS A 175 -3.20 25.67 4.19
CA LYS A 175 -3.80 26.44 5.28
C LYS A 175 -4.15 25.51 6.44
N HIS A 176 -4.70 24.34 6.13
CA HIS A 176 -5.09 23.36 7.14
C HIS A 176 -3.92 22.58 7.74
N ALA A 177 -2.82 22.40 7.00
CA ALA A 177 -1.60 21.76 7.50
C ALA A 177 -0.85 22.56 8.58
N LYS A 178 -1.17 23.86 8.74
CA LYS A 178 -0.55 24.78 9.70
C LYS A 178 -1.44 25.10 10.91
N SER A 179 -2.69 24.65 10.89
CA SER A 179 -3.68 24.77 11.96
C SER A 179 -3.60 23.57 12.89
#